data_AF-A0A918M0B2-F1
#
_entry.id   AF-A0A918M0B2-F1
#
_cell.length_a   1.000
_cell.length_b   1.000
_cell.length_c   1.000
_cell.angle_alpha   90.00
_cell.angle_beta   90.00
_cell.angle_gamma   90.00
#
_symmetry.space_group_name_H-M   'P 1'
#
loop_
_entity.id
_entity.type
_entity.pdbx_description
1 polymer ?
#
loop_
_entity_poly.entity_id
_entity_poly.type
_entity_poly.pdbx_seq_one_letter_code
_entity_poly.pdbx_strand_id
1 'polypeptide(L)'
;MVAIGLPLPGSRNDCRAFTESGVDRACRGAPTIADGGNQGAGLLIPHSKQRGQTYLSPQQETENAVHRRARARVEQALSRLKNWRILRDCRLKGNGVHQAMLGIARLHNLALSG
;
A
#
# COMPACT_ATOMS: atom_id res chain seq x y z
N MET A 1 10.19 6.68 -5.74
CA MET A 1 9.00 7.04 -6.53
C MET A 1 7.74 6.67 -5.76
N VAL A 2 6.72 7.51 -5.79
CA VAL A 2 5.37 7.29 -5.23
C VAL A 2 4.37 7.29 -6.38
N ALA A 3 3.51 6.27 -6.43
CA ALA A 3 2.42 6.15 -7.39
C ALA A 3 1.07 6.13 -6.66
N ILE A 4 0.05 6.77 -7.24
CA ILE A 4 -1.30 6.85 -6.69
C ILE A 4 -2.27 6.31 -7.75
N GLY A 5 -3.04 5.28 -7.39
CA GLY A 5 -4.07 4.70 -8.24
C GLY A 5 -5.39 5.44 -8.17
N LEU A 6 -6.30 5.06 -9.07
CA LEU A 6 -7.68 5.54 -9.04
C LEU A 6 -8.38 5.11 -7.73
N PRO A 7 -9.19 5.98 -7.12
CA PRO A 7 -9.95 5.62 -5.93
C PRO A 7 -11.03 4.59 -6.29
N LEU A 8 -11.13 3.54 -5.48
CA LEU A 8 -12.11 2.47 -5.63
C LEU A 8 -13.01 2.38 -4.39
N PRO A 9 -14.22 1.80 -4.48
CA PRO A 9 -15.07 1.56 -3.34
C PRO A 9 -14.36 0.74 -2.26
N GLY A 10 -14.55 1.09 -0.98
CA GLY A 10 -13.88 0.44 0.16
C GLY A 10 -14.24 -1.03 0.38
N SER A 11 -15.26 -1.55 -0.32
CA SER A 11 -15.60 -2.98 -0.34
C SER A 11 -14.76 -3.81 -1.32
N ARG A 12 -13.95 -3.16 -2.16
CA ARG A 12 -13.13 -3.85 -3.15
C ARG A 12 -11.97 -4.56 -2.46
N ASN A 13 -11.81 -5.85 -2.74
CA ASN A 13 -10.67 -6.65 -2.28
C ASN A 13 -9.34 -6.02 -2.73
N ASP A 14 -8.33 -6.02 -1.86
CA ASP A 14 -7.06 -5.34 -2.10
C ASP A 14 -6.33 -5.82 -3.36
N CYS A 15 -6.36 -7.12 -3.68
CA CYS A 15 -5.79 -7.64 -4.94
C CYS A 15 -6.45 -7.01 -6.17
N ARG A 16 -7.79 -6.91 -6.14
CA ARG A 16 -8.52 -6.27 -7.22
C ARG A 16 -8.24 -4.78 -7.25
N ALA A 17 -8.14 -4.13 -6.09
CA ALA A 17 -7.82 -2.73 -6.01
C ALA A 17 -6.43 -2.42 -6.57
N PHE A 18 -5.44 -3.28 -6.31
CA PHE A 18 -4.09 -3.14 -6.84
C PHE A 18 -4.05 -3.07 -8.37
N THR A 19 -4.77 -3.97 -9.04
CA THR A 19 -4.84 -4.03 -10.50
C THR A 19 -5.80 -2.99 -11.10
N GLU A 20 -7.01 -2.86 -10.56
CA GLU A 20 -8.05 -1.98 -11.13
C GLU A 20 -7.72 -0.49 -10.93
N SER A 21 -6.95 -0.15 -9.89
CA SER A 21 -6.50 1.23 -9.68
C SER A 21 -5.35 1.64 -10.61
N GLY A 22 -4.71 0.67 -11.29
CA GLY A 22 -3.58 0.87 -12.20
C GLY A 22 -2.22 1.02 -11.52
N VAL A 23 -2.12 0.83 -10.20
CA VAL A 23 -0.85 0.91 -9.45
C VAL A 23 0.09 -0.22 -9.83
N ASP A 24 -0.44 -1.39 -10.20
CA ASP A 24 0.31 -2.54 -10.71
C ASP A 24 1.27 -2.15 -11.86
N ARG A 25 0.82 -1.25 -12.75
CA ARG A 25 1.63 -0.78 -13.89
C ARG A 25 2.86 0.00 -13.43
N ALA A 26 2.73 0.79 -12.37
CA ALA A 26 3.83 1.56 -11.80
C ALA A 26 4.82 0.69 -11.01
N CYS A 27 4.37 -0.47 -10.52
CA CYS A 27 5.19 -1.44 -9.80
C CYS A 27 5.85 -2.49 -10.72
N ARG A 28 5.58 -2.47 -12.03
CA ARG A 28 6.05 -3.48 -12.98
C ARG A 28 7.58 -3.57 -12.98
N GLY A 29 8.10 -4.78 -12.82
CA GLY A 29 9.53 -5.06 -12.82
C GLY A 29 10.26 -4.77 -11.50
N ALA A 30 9.55 -4.29 -10.48
CA ALA A 30 10.11 -4.06 -9.15
C ALA A 30 9.57 -5.08 -8.13
N PRO A 31 10.43 -5.68 -7.29
CA PRO A 31 9.99 -6.46 -6.13
C PRO A 31 9.13 -5.57 -5.22
N THR A 32 7.87 -5.94 -5.05
CA THR A 32 6.87 -5.12 -4.35
C THR A 32 6.37 -5.86 -3.11
N ILE A 33 6.60 -5.28 -1.94
CA ILE A 33 6.09 -5.78 -0.66
C ILE A 33 4.64 -5.31 -0.48
N ALA A 34 3.77 -6.24 -0.10
CA ALA A 34 2.38 -5.98 0.20
C ALA A 34 1.95 -6.65 1.51
N ASP A 35 0.75 -6.35 1.95
CA ASP A 35 0.14 -7.04 3.09
C ASP A 35 -0.61 -8.30 2.67
N GLY A 36 -1.08 -9.06 3.67
CA GLY A 36 -1.80 -10.31 3.43
C GLY A 36 -3.12 -10.16 2.68
N GLY A 37 -3.70 -8.96 2.59
CA GLY A 37 -4.91 -8.71 1.78
C GLY A 37 -4.67 -8.84 0.28
N ASN A 38 -3.39 -8.76 -0.14
CA ASN A 38 -2.95 -8.83 -1.53
C ASN A 38 -2.57 -10.25 -2.00
N GLN A 39 -3.16 -11.28 -1.38
CA GLN A 39 -2.96 -12.68 -1.78
C GLN A 39 -3.39 -12.97 -3.22
N GLY A 40 -2.44 -13.43 -4.05
CA GLY A 40 -2.68 -13.78 -5.45
C GLY A 40 -2.35 -12.67 -6.46
N ALA A 41 -1.85 -11.51 -6.01
CA ALA A 41 -1.42 -10.41 -6.89
C ALA A 41 0.05 -10.51 -7.37
N GLY A 42 0.75 -11.61 -7.06
CA GLY A 42 2.18 -11.76 -7.39
C GLY A 42 3.12 -10.87 -6.56
N LEU A 43 2.62 -10.36 -5.43
CA LEU A 43 3.35 -9.48 -4.52
C LEU A 43 4.05 -10.28 -3.42
N LEU A 44 5.12 -9.73 -2.86
CA LEU A 44 5.78 -10.29 -1.68
C LEU A 44 4.89 -10.02 -0.47
N ILE A 45 4.22 -11.06 0.02
CA ILE A 45 3.28 -10.99 1.15
C ILE A 45 3.83 -11.76 2.36
N PRO A 46 3.43 -11.40 3.59
CA PRO A 46 3.84 -12.15 4.77
C PRO A 46 3.32 -13.59 4.75
N HIS A 47 4.11 -14.51 5.30
CA HIS A 47 3.74 -15.91 5.48
C HIS A 47 2.61 -16.04 6.50
N SER A 48 1.56 -16.77 6.13
CA SER A 48 0.47 -17.16 7.03
C SER A 48 0.51 -18.66 7.31
N LYS A 49 0.09 -19.07 8.51
CA LYS A 49 -0.04 -20.49 8.85
C LYS A 49 -1.11 -21.15 7.98
N GLN A 50 -0.80 -22.29 7.39
CA GLN A 50 -1.76 -23.09 6.64
C GLN A 50 -2.67 -23.89 7.58
N ARG A 51 -3.79 -24.40 7.06
CA ARG A 51 -4.72 -25.24 7.84
C ARG A 51 -3.98 -26.49 8.32
N GLY A 52 -3.93 -26.68 9.64
CA GLY A 52 -3.20 -27.79 10.27
C GLY A 52 -1.74 -27.47 10.64
N GLN A 53 -1.23 -26.28 10.32
CA GLN A 53 0.11 -25.85 10.69
C GLN A 53 0.09 -25.02 11.98
N THR A 54 0.83 -25.48 12.99
CA THR A 54 0.89 -24.81 14.30
C THR A 54 1.95 -23.70 14.35
N TYR A 55 3.08 -23.88 13.65
CA TYR A 55 4.24 -22.98 13.70
C TYR A 55 4.74 -22.60 12.31
N LEU A 56 5.24 -21.37 12.17
CA LEU A 56 6.03 -20.95 11.02
C LEU A 56 7.48 -21.37 11.26
N SER A 57 8.24 -21.63 10.19
CA SER A 57 9.67 -21.87 10.32
C SER A 57 10.40 -20.60 10.81
N PRO A 58 11.57 -20.74 11.47
CA PRO A 58 12.35 -19.57 11.91
C PRO A 58 12.69 -18.59 10.77
N GLN A 59 12.88 -19.10 9.55
CA GLN A 59 13.10 -18.28 8.37
C GLN A 59 11.84 -17.46 8.01
N GLN A 60 10.67 -18.10 7.95
CA GLN A 60 9.40 -17.42 7.68
C GLN A 60 9.08 -16.35 8.73
N GLU A 61 9.41 -16.61 10.01
CA GLU A 61 9.25 -15.62 11.07
C GLU A 61 10.18 -14.41 10.90
N THR A 62 11.41 -14.65 10.48
CA THR A 62 12.41 -13.61 10.19
C THR A 62 11.96 -12.75 9.00
N GLU A 63 11.49 -13.35 7.92
CA GLU A 63 10.92 -12.66 6.77
C GLU A 63 9.68 -11.84 7.19
N ASN A 64 8.78 -12.42 7.99
CA ASN A 64 7.63 -11.71 8.54
C ASN A 64 8.01 -10.54 9.46
N ALA A 65 9.15 -10.58 10.14
CA ALA A 65 9.65 -9.44 10.90
C ALA A 65 10.01 -8.25 9.99
N VAL A 66 10.59 -8.51 8.82
CA VAL A 66 10.85 -7.48 7.79
C VAL A 66 9.52 -6.89 7.30
N HIS A 67 8.53 -7.73 6.98
CA HIS A 67 7.18 -7.27 6.60
C HIS A 67 6.55 -6.39 7.67
N ARG A 68 6.60 -6.80 8.96
CA ARG A 68 6.06 -6.01 10.08
C ARG A 68 6.73 -4.65 10.20
N ARG A 69 8.06 -4.59 10.07
CA ARG A 69 8.81 -3.31 10.13
C ARG A 69 8.46 -2.38 8.98
N ALA A 70 8.32 -2.91 7.76
CA ALA A 70 7.88 -2.13 6.61
C ALA A 70 6.45 -1.60 6.81
N ARG A 71 5.52 -2.47 7.23
CA ARG A 71 4.12 -2.12 7.51
C ARG A 71 4.00 -1.03 8.57
N ALA A 72 4.73 -1.14 9.69
CA ALA A 72 4.69 -0.16 10.76
C ALA A 72 5.06 1.26 10.27
N ARG A 73 6.07 1.37 9.41
CA ARG A 73 6.48 2.66 8.82
C ARG A 73 5.41 3.23 7.89
N VAL A 74 4.81 2.40 7.04
CA VAL A 74 3.74 2.81 6.13
C VAL A 74 2.50 3.24 6.91
N GLU A 75 2.06 2.45 7.90
CA GLU A 75 0.92 2.78 8.74
C GLU A 75 1.13 4.05 9.56
N GLN A 76 2.35 4.27 10.07
CA GLN A 76 2.69 5.52 10.74
C GLN A 76 2.55 6.73 9.80
N ALA A 77 3.04 6.62 8.56
CA ALA A 77 2.88 7.67 7.56
C ALA A 77 1.40 7.90 7.22
N LEU A 78 0.63 6.83 6.96
CA LEU A 78 -0.80 6.90 6.67
C LEU A 78 -1.60 7.50 7.84
N SER A 79 -1.26 7.17 9.08
CA SER A 79 -1.87 7.74 10.29
C SER A 79 -1.67 9.26 10.34
N ARG A 80 -0.45 9.74 10.06
CA ARG A 80 -0.16 11.17 9.96
C ARG A 80 -0.97 11.84 8.85
N LEU A 81 -1.03 11.23 7.66
CA LEU A 81 -1.81 11.76 6.54
C LEU A 81 -3.30 11.88 6.85
N LYS A 82 -3.89 10.89 7.54
CA LYS A 82 -5.30 10.91 7.95
C LYS A 82 -5.63 12.06 8.91
N ASN A 83 -4.63 12.60 9.62
CA ASN A 83 -4.79 13.72 10.55
C ASN A 83 -4.67 15.09 9.86
N TRP A 84 -4.26 15.16 8.61
CA TRP A 84 -4.13 16.43 7.90
C TRP A 84 -5.48 16.99 7.49
N ARG A 85 -5.75 18.23 7.92
CA ARG A 85 -7.00 18.93 7.63
C ARG A 85 -7.29 19.01 6.13
N ILE A 86 -6.28 19.34 5.30
CA ILE A 86 -6.46 19.42 3.84
C ILE A 86 -6.99 18.09 3.26
N LEU A 87 -6.42 16.95 3.65
CA LEU A 87 -6.88 15.64 3.18
C LEU A 87 -8.26 15.29 3.73
N ARG A 88 -8.57 15.70 4.96
CA ARG A 88 -9.91 15.53 5.56
C ARG A 88 -10.98 16.34 4.81
N ASP A 89 -10.67 17.59 4.49
CA ASP A 89 -11.58 18.50 3.77
C ASP A 89 -11.77 18.01 2.32
N CYS A 90 -10.71 17.52 1.69
CA CYS A 90 -10.76 16.88 0.38
C CYS A 90 -11.62 15.60 0.36
N ARG A 91 -11.69 14.84 1.46
CA ARG A 91 -12.48 13.59 1.56
C ARG A 91 -13.97 13.82 1.45
N LEU A 92 -14.43 15.01 1.86
CA LEU A 92 -15.83 15.41 1.75
C LEU A 92 -16.19 15.92 0.35
N LYS A 93 -15.21 16.05 -0.57
CA LYS A 93 -15.36 16.68 -1.89
C LYS A 93 -15.16 15.70 -3.04
N GLY A 94 -15.82 14.53 -3.01
CA GLY A 94 -15.73 13.52 -4.07
C GLY A 94 -14.29 13.11 -4.39
N ASN A 95 -13.83 13.39 -5.62
CA ASN A 95 -12.46 13.08 -6.07
C ASN A 95 -11.37 13.96 -5.45
N GLY A 96 -11.71 14.88 -4.54
CA GLY A 96 -10.77 15.84 -3.94
C GLY A 96 -9.54 15.21 -3.29
N VAL A 97 -9.70 14.05 -2.62
CA VAL A 97 -8.54 13.35 -2.01
C VAL A 97 -7.60 12.81 -3.08
N HIS A 98 -8.14 12.25 -4.15
CA HIS A 98 -7.34 11.67 -5.21
C HIS A 98 -6.46 12.74 -5.88
N GLN A 99 -7.04 13.91 -6.19
CA GLN A 99 -6.29 15.03 -6.77
C GLN A 99 -5.21 15.56 -5.81
N ALA A 100 -5.54 15.70 -4.51
CA ALA A 100 -4.55 16.13 -3.51
C ALA A 100 -3.39 15.12 -3.39
N MET A 101 -3.69 13.82 -3.37
CA MET A 101 -2.67 12.76 -3.30
C MET A 101 -1.80 12.71 -4.56
N LEU A 102 -2.37 12.91 -5.76
CA LEU A 102 -1.59 13.04 -6.99
C LEU A 102 -0.64 14.24 -6.94
N GLY A 103 -1.09 15.38 -6.44
CA GLY A 103 -0.26 16.57 -6.23
C GLY A 103 0.91 16.30 -5.28
N ILE A 104 0.65 15.69 -4.13
CA ILE A 104 1.68 15.30 -3.15
C ILE A 104 2.70 14.33 -3.78
N ALA A 105 2.23 13.30 -4.49
CA ALA A 105 3.10 12.32 -5.14
C ALA A 105 3.98 12.97 -6.21
N ARG A 106 3.43 13.87 -7.02
CA ARG A 106 4.17 14.62 -8.04
C ARG A 106 5.29 15.45 -7.42
N LEU A 107 5.00 16.24 -6.39
CA LEU A 107 6.00 17.07 -5.70
C LEU A 107 7.10 16.21 -5.06
N HIS A 108 6.72 15.10 -4.41
CA HIS A 108 7.69 14.18 -3.81
C HIS A 108 8.61 13.54 -4.86
N ASN A 109 8.04 13.09 -5.99
CA ASN A 109 8.83 12.49 -7.06
C ASN A 109 9.79 13.49 -7.72
N LEU A 110 9.38 14.75 -7.88
CA LEU A 110 10.26 15.81 -8.35
C LEU A 110 11.43 16.04 -7.39
N ALA A 111 11.17 16.07 -6.08
CA ALA A 111 12.23 16.24 -5.08
C ALA A 111 13.22 15.06 -5.03
N LEU A 112 12.82 13.86 -5.45
CA LEU A 112 13.71 12.69 -5.54
C LEU A 112 14.53 12.64 -6.85
N SER A 113 14.09 13.37 -7.88
CA SER A 113 14.69 13.33 -9.22
C SER A 113 15.55 14.57 -9.53
N GLY A 114 15.62 15.52 -8.59
CA GLY A 114 16.43 16.73 -8.66
C GLY A 114 17.80 16.55 -8.04
#